data_AF-A0A2T6BH49-F1
#
_entry.id   AF-A0A2T6BH49-F1
#
_cell.length_a   1.000
_cell.length_b   1.000
_cell.length_c   1.000
_cell.angle_alpha   90.00
_cell.angle_beta   90.00
_cell.angle_gamma   90.00
#
_symmetry.space_group_name_H-M   'P 1'
#
loop_
_entity.id
_entity.type
_entity.pdbx_description
1 polymer ?
#
loop_
_entity_poly.entity_id
_entity_poly.type
_entity_poly.pdbx_seq_one_letter_code
_entity_poly.pdbx_strand_id
1 'polypeptide(L)'
;MFTVEKAGAALIHVEIGGRITAEEMSQGLDTLLPMIAGMQDAAMRMVYHDVGLPELGAVMEEMKRLPQLFGALGHVKRVAVLSDAKWIRDMAELEGMVLPGTTIRGFPTGETASAEQFLSGEPLDDPMDDENFPV
;
A
#
# COMPACT_ATOMS: atom_id res chain seq x y z
N MET A 1 -15.38 5.05 -2.11
CA MET A 1 -14.50 5.99 -2.86
C MET A 1 -13.12 5.37 -3.02
N PHE A 2 -12.59 5.45 -4.23
CA PHE A 2 -11.22 5.09 -4.60
C PHE A 2 -10.69 6.23 -5.47
N THR A 3 -9.67 6.96 -5.04
CA THR A 3 -9.05 8.02 -5.85
C THR A 3 -7.55 7.80 -6.00
N VAL A 4 -7.02 8.16 -7.16
CA VAL A 4 -5.61 8.02 -7.51
C VAL A 4 -5.06 9.36 -7.97
N GLU A 5 -3.92 9.75 -7.44
CA GLU A 5 -3.21 10.97 -7.79
C GLU A 5 -1.72 10.69 -8.01
N LYS A 6 -1.14 11.30 -9.05
CA LYS A 6 0.31 11.36 -9.22
C LYS A 6 0.88 12.51 -8.40
N ALA A 7 1.48 12.19 -7.26
CA ALA A 7 2.03 13.16 -6.31
C ALA A 7 3.51 13.52 -6.57
N GLY A 8 4.18 12.81 -7.49
CA GLY A 8 5.56 13.10 -7.86
C GLY A 8 5.99 12.39 -9.14
N ALA A 9 7.28 12.49 -9.48
CA ALA A 9 7.84 11.82 -10.67
C ALA A 9 7.68 10.29 -10.60
N ALA A 10 7.86 9.72 -9.41
CA ALA A 10 7.75 8.30 -9.10
C ALA A 10 6.98 8.06 -7.79
N LEU A 11 6.00 8.91 -7.47
CA LEU A 11 5.15 8.79 -6.27
C LEU A 11 3.67 8.86 -6.66
N ILE A 12 2.91 7.89 -6.18
CA ILE A 12 1.45 7.81 -6.36
C ILE A 12 0.79 7.87 -4.99
N HIS A 13 -0.26 8.67 -4.87
CA HIS A 13 -1.16 8.69 -3.72
C HIS A 13 -2.47 8.01 -4.10
N VAL A 14 -2.95 7.14 -3.22
CA VAL A 14 -4.23 6.46 -3.35
C VAL A 14 -5.00 6.67 -2.06
N GLU A 15 -6.24 7.11 -2.18
CA GLU A 15 -7.17 7.28 -1.07
C GLU A 15 -8.32 6.32 -1.26
N ILE A 16 -8.62 5.57 -0.21
CA ILE A 16 -9.56 4.46 -0.24
C ILE A 16 -10.49 4.63 0.96
N GLY A 17 -11.80 4.70 0.75
CA GLY A 17 -12.69 4.89 1.89
C GLY A 17 -14.15 4.50 1.72
N GLY A 18 -14.75 4.21 2.87
CA GLY A 18 -16.13 3.74 2.99
C GLY A 18 -16.34 2.33 2.44
N ARG A 19 -17.55 2.06 1.93
CA ARG A 19 -17.83 0.83 1.19
C ARG A 19 -17.43 1.02 -0.27
N ILE A 20 -16.49 0.22 -0.73
CA ILE A 20 -16.07 0.18 -2.13
C ILE A 20 -16.90 -0.86 -2.86
N THR A 21 -17.56 -0.43 -3.92
CA THR A 21 -18.23 -1.33 -4.85
C THR A 21 -17.24 -1.95 -5.83
N ALA A 22 -17.61 -3.07 -6.45
CA ALA A 22 -16.78 -3.69 -7.48
C ALA A 22 -16.51 -2.75 -8.68
N GLU A 23 -17.46 -1.87 -9.00
CA GLU A 23 -17.32 -0.86 -10.04
C GLU A 23 -16.30 0.22 -9.67
N GLU A 24 -16.38 0.78 -8.46
CA GLU A 24 -15.40 1.75 -7.95
C GLU A 24 -13.98 1.15 -7.89
N MET A 25 -13.85 -0.11 -7.47
CA MET A 25 -12.57 -0.83 -7.48
C MET A 25 -12.01 -0.95 -8.91
N SER A 26 -12.85 -1.36 -9.87
CA SER A 26 -12.45 -1.47 -11.28
C SER A 26 -11.97 -0.13 -11.83
N GLN A 27 -12.73 0.95 -11.62
CA GLN A 27 -12.38 2.29 -12.09
C GLN A 27 -11.09 2.81 -11.44
N GLY A 28 -10.89 2.53 -10.15
CA GLY A 28 -9.66 2.84 -9.44
C GLY A 28 -8.44 2.15 -10.05
N LEU A 29 -8.55 0.85 -10.34
CA LEU A 29 -7.49 0.07 -10.97
C LEU A 29 -7.22 0.50 -12.42
N ASP A 30 -8.26 0.78 -13.21
CA ASP A 30 -8.14 1.30 -14.58
C ASP A 30 -7.42 2.65 -14.61
N THR A 31 -7.51 3.43 -13.52
CA THR A 31 -6.76 4.68 -13.34
C THR A 31 -5.33 4.43 -12.86
N LEU A 32 -5.15 3.53 -11.89
CA LEU A 32 -3.87 3.26 -11.23
C LEU A 32 -2.86 2.56 -12.13
N LEU A 33 -3.27 1.48 -12.80
CA LEU A 33 -2.35 0.60 -13.53
C LEU A 33 -1.61 1.32 -14.67
N PRO A 34 -2.26 2.15 -15.51
CA PRO A 34 -1.55 2.92 -16.54
C PRO A 34 -0.57 3.94 -15.97
N MET A 35 -0.84 4.53 -14.79
CA MET A 35 0.09 5.46 -14.14
C MET A 35 1.37 4.75 -13.69
N ILE A 36 1.23 3.56 -13.11
CA ILE A 36 2.36 2.76 -12.62
C ILE A 36 3.21 2.23 -13.79
N ALA A 37 2.59 1.78 -14.88
CA ALA A 37 3.31 1.17 -16.01
C ALA A 37 4.35 2.09 -16.66
N GLY A 38 4.20 3.42 -16.53
CA GLY A 38 5.14 4.41 -17.03
C GLY A 38 6.26 4.78 -16.04
N MET A 39 6.28 4.21 -14.83
CA MET A 39 7.24 4.57 -13.78
C MET A 39 8.34 3.51 -13.61
N GLN A 40 9.48 3.95 -13.07
CA GLN A 40 10.54 3.07 -12.59
C GLN A 40 10.75 3.35 -11.10
N ASP A 41 10.93 2.28 -10.34
CA ASP A 41 11.17 2.31 -8.90
C ASP A 41 10.19 3.19 -8.11
N ALA A 42 8.91 3.13 -8.49
CA ALA A 42 7.86 3.94 -7.91
C ALA A 42 7.62 3.62 -6.43
N ALA A 43 7.17 4.64 -5.71
CA ALA A 43 6.65 4.56 -4.36
C ALA A 43 5.15 4.85 -4.37
N MET A 44 4.41 4.24 -3.46
CA MET A 44 2.96 4.41 -3.38
C MET A 44 2.51 4.61 -1.94
N ARG A 45 1.75 5.68 -1.69
CA ARG A 45 1.08 5.94 -0.42
C ARG A 45 -0.39 5.58 -0.57
N MET A 46 -0.87 4.64 0.21
CA MET A 46 -2.28 4.25 0.27
C MET A 46 -2.85 4.66 1.61
N VAL A 47 -3.93 5.43 1.63
CA VAL A 47 -4.61 5.84 2.86
C VAL A 47 -6.01 5.23 2.86
N TYR A 48 -6.35 4.54 3.96
CA TYR A 48 -7.64 3.89 4.14
C TYR A 48 -8.46 4.60 5.21
N HIS A 49 -9.67 5.04 4.84
CA HIS A 49 -10.62 5.76 5.69
C HIS A 49 -11.91 4.98 5.90
N ASP A 50 -12.31 4.76 7.15
CA ASP A 50 -13.62 4.19 7.51
C ASP A 50 -14.00 2.91 6.74
N VAL A 51 -13.01 2.05 6.47
CA VAL A 51 -13.22 0.80 5.76
C VAL A 51 -13.66 -0.27 6.77
N GLY A 52 -14.84 -0.84 6.50
CA GLY A 52 -15.39 -1.93 7.30
C GLY A 52 -14.66 -3.25 7.06
N LEU A 53 -14.76 -4.17 8.01
CA LEU A 53 -14.23 -5.53 7.84
C LEU A 53 -14.88 -6.19 6.62
N PRO A 54 -14.09 -6.76 5.70
CA PRO A 54 -14.63 -7.53 4.59
C PRO A 54 -15.21 -8.85 5.11
N GLU A 55 -16.17 -9.40 4.36
CA GLU A 55 -16.56 -10.80 4.55
C GLU A 55 -15.36 -11.70 4.23
N LEU A 56 -15.14 -12.77 5.00
CA LEU A 56 -14.01 -13.69 4.80
C LEU A 56 -13.94 -14.25 3.36
N GLY A 57 -15.08 -14.38 2.68
CA GLY A 57 -15.14 -14.81 1.27
C GLY A 57 -14.62 -13.77 0.28
N ALA A 58 -14.71 -12.48 0.59
CA ALA A 58 -14.21 -11.40 -0.26
C ALA A 58 -12.67 -11.37 -0.28
N VAL A 59 -12.02 -11.62 0.87
CA VAL A 59 -10.55 -11.71 0.98
C VAL A 59 -10.00 -12.82 0.06
N MET A 60 -10.65 -13.98 0.02
CA MET A 60 -10.24 -15.09 -0.86
C MET A 60 -10.39 -14.76 -2.35
N GLU A 61 -11.40 -13.98 -2.72
CA GLU A 61 -11.61 -13.57 -4.10
C GLU A 61 -10.61 -12.48 -4.53
N GLU A 62 -10.22 -11.59 -3.60
CA GLU A 62 -9.13 -10.62 -3.76
C GLU A 62 -7.80 -11.34 -4.06
N MET A 63 -7.48 -12.39 -3.29
CA MET A 63 -6.23 -13.15 -3.46
C MET A 63 -6.07 -13.77 -4.86
N LYS A 64 -7.16 -14.15 -5.53
CA LYS A 64 -7.12 -14.68 -6.91
C LYS A 64 -6.76 -13.61 -7.93
N ARG A 65 -6.96 -12.33 -7.59
CA ARG A 65 -6.69 -11.16 -8.42
C ARG A 65 -5.35 -10.51 -8.09
N LEU A 66 -4.66 -10.91 -7.03
CA LEU A 66 -3.28 -10.45 -6.79
C LEU A 66 -2.31 -10.83 -7.93
N PRO A 67 -2.40 -12.02 -8.56
CA PRO A 67 -1.48 -12.39 -9.63
C PRO A 67 -1.50 -11.51 -10.88
N GLN A 68 -2.68 -10.99 -11.25
CA GLN A 68 -2.83 -10.05 -12.35
C GLN A 68 -2.24 -8.66 -12.03
N LEU A 69 -2.05 -8.34 -10.74
CA LEU A 69 -1.41 -7.10 -10.31
C LEU A 69 0.13 -7.20 -10.28
N PHE A 70 0.72 -8.40 -10.20
CA PHE A 70 2.19 -8.58 -10.16
C PHE A 70 2.93 -7.92 -11.34
N GLY A 71 2.33 -7.95 -12.53
CA GLY A 71 2.95 -7.34 -13.72
C GLY A 71 3.08 -5.82 -13.61
N ALA A 72 2.03 -5.14 -13.15
CA ALA A 72 2.03 -3.69 -13.00
C ALA A 72 2.75 -3.25 -11.72
N LEU A 73 2.57 -3.97 -10.60
CA LEU A 73 3.18 -3.64 -9.32
C LEU A 73 4.69 -3.86 -9.28
N GLY A 74 5.29 -4.62 -10.20
CA GLY A 74 6.75 -4.79 -10.28
C GLY A 74 7.54 -3.47 -10.46
N HIS A 75 6.86 -2.42 -10.94
CA HIS A 75 7.40 -1.06 -11.04
C HIS A 75 7.37 -0.31 -9.69
N VAL A 76 6.59 -0.77 -8.72
CA VAL A 76 6.45 -0.18 -7.38
C VAL A 76 7.34 -0.95 -6.40
N LYS A 77 8.34 -0.27 -5.82
CA LYS A 77 9.25 -0.89 -4.85
C LYS A 77 8.74 -0.83 -3.44
N ARG A 78 8.02 0.23 -3.08
CA ARG A 78 7.62 0.53 -1.70
C ARG A 78 6.19 1.03 -1.65
N VAL A 79 5.39 0.41 -0.79
CA VAL A 79 3.99 0.79 -0.54
C VAL A 79 3.79 1.04 0.94
N ALA A 80 3.42 2.26 1.30
CA ALA A 80 3.01 2.59 2.66
C ALA A 80 1.50 2.56 2.74
N VAL A 81 0.95 1.71 3.61
CA VAL A 81 -0.49 1.61 3.87
C VAL A 81 -0.80 2.31 5.19
N LEU A 82 -1.45 3.46 5.13
CA LEU A 82 -1.89 4.23 6.28
C LEU A 82 -3.33 3.88 6.62
N SER A 83 -3.56 3.37 7.82
CA SER A 83 -4.90 3.05 8.31
C SER A 83 -4.90 2.95 9.83
N ASP A 84 -5.97 3.39 10.49
CA ASP A 84 -6.15 3.13 11.93
C ASP A 84 -6.62 1.70 12.19
N ALA A 85 -7.21 1.05 11.18
CA ALA A 85 -7.63 -0.34 11.26
C ALA A 85 -6.41 -1.27 11.14
N LYS A 86 -6.02 -1.90 12.27
CA LYS A 86 -4.89 -2.84 12.31
C LYS A 86 -5.03 -4.00 11.31
N TRP A 87 -6.24 -4.52 11.12
CA TRP A 87 -6.48 -5.63 10.19
C TRP A 87 -6.15 -5.28 8.73
N ILE A 88 -6.32 -4.01 8.32
CA ILE A 88 -5.95 -3.54 6.97
C ILE A 88 -4.44 -3.59 6.80
N ARG A 89 -3.72 -3.07 7.80
CA ARG A 89 -2.25 -3.06 7.82
C ARG A 89 -1.69 -4.48 7.78
N ASP A 90 -2.23 -5.37 8.61
CA ASP A 90 -1.78 -6.76 8.69
C ASP A 90 -2.05 -7.54 7.39
N MET A 91 -3.20 -7.31 6.74
CA MET A 91 -3.50 -7.93 5.44
C MET A 91 -2.58 -7.39 4.34
N ALA A 92 -2.34 -6.08 4.29
CA ALA A 92 -1.46 -5.48 3.29
C ALA A 92 -0.01 -5.99 3.40
N GLU A 93 0.51 -6.15 4.62
CA GLU A 93 1.83 -6.72 4.84
C GLU A 93 1.90 -8.19 4.41
N LEU A 94 0.86 -8.97 4.71
CA LEU A 94 0.74 -10.36 4.26
C LEU A 94 0.72 -10.47 2.73
N GLU A 95 -0.02 -9.59 2.05
CA GLU A 95 -0.03 -9.51 0.59
C GLU A 95 1.35 -9.09 0.03
N GLY A 96 2.05 -8.20 0.73
CA GLY A 96 3.43 -7.81 0.39
C GLY A 96 4.40 -8.98 0.34
N MET A 97 4.25 -9.97 1.22
CA MET A 97 5.13 -11.16 1.26
C MET A 97 5.01 -12.04 0.00
N VAL A 98 3.88 -11.97 -0.71
CA VAL A 98 3.65 -12.74 -1.94
C VAL A 98 3.90 -11.94 -3.22
N LEU A 99 4.11 -10.62 -3.12
CA LEU A 99 4.41 -9.70 -4.23
C LEU A 99 5.93 -9.60 -4.43
N PRO A 100 6.52 -10.25 -5.46
CA PRO A 100 7.96 -10.21 -5.67
C PRO A 100 8.43 -8.80 -6.07
N GLY A 101 9.45 -8.30 -5.39
CA GLY A 101 10.11 -7.02 -5.74
C GLY A 101 9.41 -5.77 -5.20
N THR A 102 8.37 -5.93 -4.37
CA THR A 102 7.65 -4.85 -3.69
C THR A 102 7.66 -5.08 -2.18
N THR A 103 7.99 -4.05 -1.41
CA THR A 103 7.85 -4.06 0.05
C THR A 103 6.62 -3.25 0.45
N ILE A 104 5.71 -3.87 1.18
CA ILE A 104 4.52 -3.22 1.74
C ILE A 104 4.70 -3.11 3.25
N ARG A 105 4.42 -1.94 3.82
CA ARG A 105 4.43 -1.70 5.27
C ARG A 105 3.21 -0.92 5.70
N GLY A 106 2.61 -1.34 6.81
CA GLY A 106 1.48 -0.66 7.43
C GLY A 106 1.90 0.39 8.44
N PHE A 107 1.20 1.52 8.46
CA PHE A 107 1.37 2.62 9.41
C PHE A 107 0.00 3.07 9.96
N PRO A 108 -0.13 3.40 11.25
CA PRO A 108 -1.26 4.20 11.74
C PRO A 108 -1.38 5.52 10.95
N THR A 109 -2.59 6.08 10.82
CA THR A 109 -2.76 7.33 10.05
C THR A 109 -1.96 8.50 10.63
N GLY A 110 -1.77 8.52 11.96
CA GLY A 110 -0.94 9.48 12.68
C GLY A 110 0.57 9.39 12.40
N GLU A 111 1.06 8.31 11.79
CA GLU A 111 2.49 8.08 11.49
C GLU A 111 2.85 8.43 10.04
N THR A 112 2.23 9.49 9.51
CA THR A 112 2.45 9.91 8.11
C THR A 112 3.92 10.24 7.82
N ALA A 113 4.64 10.84 8.77
CA ALA A 113 6.06 11.14 8.60
C ALA A 113 6.93 9.88 8.41
N SER A 114 6.70 8.84 9.22
CA SER A 114 7.40 7.56 9.10
C SER A 114 7.07 6.85 7.80
N ALA A 115 5.80 6.92 7.37
CA ALA A 115 5.39 6.41 6.06
C ALA A 115 6.11 7.14 4.91
N GLU A 116 6.22 8.46 4.97
CA GLU A 116 6.92 9.27 3.96
C GLU A 116 8.42 8.97 3.93
N GLN A 117 9.06 8.80 5.09
CA GLN A 117 10.46 8.38 5.18
C GLN A 117 10.68 7.02 4.52
N PHE A 118 9.82 6.03 4.81
CA PHE A 118 9.85 4.72 4.14
C PHE A 118 9.71 4.85 2.60
N LEU A 119 8.81 5.72 2.14
CA LEU A 119 8.58 5.95 0.70
C LEU A 119 9.70 6.75 0.01
N SER A 120 10.54 7.47 0.76
CA SER A 120 11.74 8.11 0.21
C SER A 120 12.87 7.09 -0.05
N GLY A 121 12.96 6.05 0.79
CA GLY A 121 13.98 5.00 0.70
C GLY A 121 15.17 5.30 1.60
N GLU A 122 15.06 6.38 2.39
CA GLU A 122 15.92 6.61 3.54
C GLU A 122 15.69 5.53 4.60
N PRO A 123 16.73 5.16 5.37
CA PRO A 123 16.56 4.36 6.57
C PRO A 123 15.49 5.00 7.46
N LEU A 124 14.60 4.19 8.03
CA LEU A 124 13.68 4.69 9.05
C LEU A 124 14.50 5.09 10.27
N ASP A 125 14.30 6.30 10.77
CA ASP A 125 14.79 6.69 12.09
C ASP A 125 13.91 5.96 13.11
N ASP A 126 14.24 4.69 13.37
CA ASP A 126 13.59 3.89 14.39
C ASP A 126 14.32 4.11 15.73
N PRO A 127 13.74 4.82 16.72
CA PRO A 127 14.37 4.99 18.01
C PRO A 127 14.50 3.67 18.81
N MET A 128 14.00 2.54 18.28
CA MET A 128 14.09 1.22 18.91
C MET A 128 15.35 0.42 18.50
N ASP A 129 16.15 0.87 17.53
CA ASP A 129 17.40 0.18 17.12
C ASP A 129 18.61 0.50 18.04
N ASP A 130 18.42 1.32 19.08
CA ASP A 130 19.46 1.68 20.05
C ASP A 130 19.65 0.66 21.19
N GLU A 131 18.93 -0.47 21.22
CA GLU A 131 19.21 -1.57 22.14
C GLU A 131 20.38 -2.42 21.64
N ASN A 132 21.57 -1.82 21.66
CA ASN A 132 22.86 -2.51 21.65
C ASN A 132 22.89 -3.49 22.84
N PHE A 133 22.55 -4.76 22.59
CA PHE A 133 22.83 -5.85 23.54
C PHE A 133 24.34 -5.98 23.68
N PRO A 134 24.94 -5.67 24.86
CA PRO A 134 26.35 -5.94 25.08
C PRO A 134 26.58 -7.46 25.05
N VAL A 135 27.55 -7.89 24.25
CA VAL A 135 28.12 -9.25 24.23
C VAL A 135 28.86 -9.59 25.51
#